data_AF-A0A1M6M0Y1-F1
#
_entry.id   AF-A0A1M6M0Y1-F1
#
_cell.length_a   1.000
_cell.length_b   1.000
_cell.length_c   1.000
_cell.angle_alpha   90.00
_cell.angle_beta   90.00
_cell.angle_gamma   90.00
#
_symmetry.space_group_name_H-M   'P 1'
#
loop_
_entity.id
_entity.type
_entity.pdbx_description
1 polymer ?
#
loop_
_entity_poly.entity_id
_entity_poly.type
_entity_poly.pdbx_seq_one_letter_code
_entity_poly.pdbx_strand_id
1 'polypeptide(L)'
;MEILYMEEEMERVYKPLDILTDDEIKKILENGIVEELLTLSLSVGQYNKKWKYAQDVCVKLAEHEDSAVRANAVLGLAYIARTKGKLEKHIVKPIILRELSENVEFRWRIIDAIEDINVFMKWNLGKNALKHLE
;
A
#
# COMPACT_ATOMS: atom_id res chain seq x y z
N MET A 1 40.19 -1.78 -12.96
CA MET A 1 39.21 -1.42 -14.00
C MET A 1 37.88 -1.32 -13.27
N GLU A 2 37.61 -0.15 -12.71
CA GLU A 2 36.41 0.16 -11.92
C GLU A 2 35.25 0.37 -12.89
N ILE A 3 34.25 -0.51 -12.82
CA ILE A 3 32.98 -0.32 -13.53
C ILE A 3 32.16 0.61 -12.62
N LEU A 4 32.20 1.89 -12.96
CA LEU A 4 31.37 2.94 -12.38
C LEU A 4 29.90 2.62 -12.76
N TYR A 5 29.14 2.04 -11.83
CA TYR A 5 27.70 1.89 -12.02
C TYR A 5 27.06 3.29 -11.96
N MET A 6 26.78 3.84 -13.14
CA MET A 6 25.96 5.03 -13.28
C MET A 6 24.50 4.62 -13.05
N GLU A 7 23.98 4.84 -11.86
CA GLU A 7 22.54 4.91 -11.65
C GLU A 7 22.05 6.14 -12.43
N GLU A 8 21.41 5.93 -13.58
CA GLU A 8 20.71 7.00 -14.27
C GLU A 8 19.60 7.50 -13.34
N GLU A 9 19.72 8.72 -12.82
CA GLU A 9 18.64 9.39 -12.10
C GLU A 9 17.46 9.56 -13.06
N MET A 10 16.52 8.61 -13.03
CA MET A 10 15.27 8.74 -13.77
C MET A 10 14.54 9.98 -13.27
N GLU A 11 14.17 10.87 -14.19
CA GLU A 11 13.38 12.05 -13.89
C GLU A 11 12.06 11.64 -13.22
N ARG A 12 11.82 12.12 -12.00
CA ARG A 12 10.59 11.83 -11.26
C ARG A 12 9.44 12.65 -11.86
N VAL A 13 8.55 11.99 -12.58
CA VAL A 13 7.35 12.60 -13.17
C VAL A 13 6.13 12.37 -12.29
N TYR A 14 5.44 13.44 -11.91
CA TYR A 14 4.16 13.33 -11.23
C TYR A 14 3.08 12.79 -12.16
N LYS A 15 2.34 11.77 -11.72
CA LYS A 15 1.14 11.27 -12.38
C LYS A 15 -0.02 11.20 -11.38
N PRO A 16 -1.20 11.78 -11.68
CA PRO A 16 -2.36 11.60 -10.82
C PRO A 16 -2.83 10.14 -10.85
N LEU A 17 -3.46 9.71 -9.76
CA LEU A 17 -4.10 8.39 -9.69
C LEU A 17 -5.36 8.36 -10.56
N ASP A 18 -5.56 7.26 -11.27
CA ASP A 18 -6.75 7.07 -12.11
C ASP A 18 -8.00 6.83 -11.25
N ILE A 19 -9.16 7.27 -11.71
CA ILE A 19 -10.46 6.92 -11.11
C ILE A 19 -10.98 5.70 -11.86
N LEU A 20 -11.06 4.57 -11.17
CA LEU A 20 -11.40 3.28 -11.79
C LEU A 20 -12.84 2.84 -11.47
N THR A 21 -13.50 2.28 -12.47
CA THR A 21 -14.74 1.51 -12.34
C THR A 21 -14.47 0.12 -11.75
N ASP A 22 -15.51 -0.56 -11.28
CA ASP A 22 -15.36 -1.92 -10.75
C ASP A 22 -14.87 -2.92 -11.80
N ASP A 23 -15.27 -2.75 -13.07
CA ASP A 23 -14.87 -3.62 -14.17
C ASP A 23 -13.40 -3.39 -14.55
N GLU A 24 -12.92 -2.15 -14.53
CA GLU A 24 -11.49 -1.85 -14.71
C GLU A 24 -10.64 -2.42 -13.57
N ILE A 25 -11.10 -2.28 -12.32
CA ILE A 25 -10.42 -2.89 -11.16
C ILE A 25 -10.31 -4.41 -11.34
N LYS A 26 -11.39 -5.07 -11.74
CA LYS A 26 -11.37 -6.52 -12.01
C LYS A 26 -10.40 -6.87 -13.13
N LYS A 27 -10.44 -6.15 -14.24
CA LYS A 27 -9.55 -6.40 -15.39
C LYS A 27 -8.08 -6.26 -15.01
N ILE A 28 -7.72 -5.23 -14.25
CA ILE A 28 -6.34 -5.05 -13.75
C ILE A 28 -5.93 -6.22 -12.85
N LEU A 29 -6.80 -6.63 -11.92
CA LEU A 29 -6.54 -7.78 -11.04
C LEU A 29 -6.43 -9.12 -11.79
N GLU A 30 -7.15 -9.28 -12.90
CA GLU A 30 -7.11 -10.48 -13.75
C GLU A 30 -5.87 -10.54 -14.63
N ASN A 31 -5.45 -9.39 -15.18
CA ASN A 31 -4.24 -9.30 -16.00
C ASN A 31 -2.97 -9.50 -15.16
N GLY A 32 -2.97 -9.04 -13.91
CA GLY A 32 -1.86 -9.22 -12.98
C GLY A 32 -0.58 -8.47 -13.37
N ILE A 33 -0.68 -7.45 -14.23
CA ILE A 33 0.47 -6.66 -14.68
C ILE A 33 0.98 -5.84 -13.50
N VAL A 34 2.22 -6.08 -13.06
CA VAL A 34 2.81 -5.50 -11.85
C VAL A 34 2.73 -3.98 -11.87
N GLU A 35 3.02 -3.35 -13.01
CA GLU A 35 2.98 -1.89 -13.17
C GLU A 35 1.59 -1.31 -12.90
N GLU A 36 0.53 -2.00 -13.31
CA GLU A 36 -0.85 -1.60 -13.02
C GLU A 36 -1.18 -1.84 -11.54
N LEU A 37 -0.80 -3.01 -10.99
CA LEU A 37 -1.04 -3.38 -9.60
C LEU A 37 -0.36 -2.43 -8.61
N LEU A 38 0.84 -1.90 -8.95
CA LEU A 38 1.56 -0.93 -8.13
C LEU A 38 0.73 0.30 -7.81
N THR A 39 -0.15 0.73 -8.72
CA THR A 39 -0.99 1.93 -8.52
C THR A 39 -2.43 1.61 -8.14
N LEU A 40 -2.88 0.37 -8.34
CA LEU A 40 -4.26 -0.04 -8.11
C LEU A 40 -4.71 0.20 -6.66
N SER A 41 -3.92 -0.23 -5.67
CA SER A 41 -4.27 -0.08 -4.25
C SER A 41 -4.43 1.38 -3.83
N LEU A 42 -3.59 2.27 -4.38
CA LEU A 42 -3.63 3.71 -4.15
C LEU A 42 -4.89 4.32 -4.78
N SER A 43 -5.19 3.96 -6.04
CA SER A 43 -6.40 4.44 -6.75
C SER A 43 -7.68 4.04 -6.00
N VAL A 44 -7.85 2.75 -5.68
CA VAL A 44 -9.05 2.27 -4.99
C VAL A 44 -9.13 2.86 -3.58
N GLY A 45 -7.99 2.96 -2.89
CA GLY A 45 -7.91 3.55 -1.56
C GLY A 45 -8.27 5.03 -1.55
N GLN A 46 -7.89 5.79 -2.58
CA GLN A 46 -8.16 7.22 -2.71
C GLN A 46 -9.60 7.50 -3.17
N TYR A 47 -10.12 6.79 -4.17
CA TYR A 47 -11.35 7.20 -4.86
C TYR A 47 -12.56 6.28 -4.70
N ASN A 48 -12.37 4.98 -4.42
CA ASN A 48 -13.53 4.07 -4.42
C ASN A 48 -14.45 4.35 -3.21
N LYS A 49 -15.74 4.58 -3.49
CA LYS A 49 -16.76 4.89 -2.47
C LYS A 49 -17.10 3.68 -1.60
N LYS A 50 -16.95 2.47 -2.14
CA LYS A 50 -17.21 1.21 -1.43
C LYS A 50 -15.97 0.83 -0.64
N TRP A 51 -15.80 1.46 0.53
CA TRP A 51 -14.59 1.32 1.36
C TRP A 51 -14.21 -0.14 1.64
N LYS A 52 -15.21 -1.01 1.86
CA LYS A 52 -14.97 -2.43 2.14
C LYS A 52 -14.44 -3.17 0.90
N TYR A 53 -14.99 -2.88 -0.28
CA TYR A 53 -14.46 -3.42 -1.54
C TYR A 53 -13.02 -2.93 -1.80
N ALA A 54 -12.74 -1.64 -1.54
CA ALA A 54 -11.38 -1.11 -1.66
C ALA A 54 -10.40 -1.81 -0.70
N GLN A 55 -10.83 -2.09 0.53
CA GLN A 55 -10.04 -2.86 1.49
C GLN A 55 -9.80 -4.28 0.98
N ASP A 56 -10.82 -4.97 0.49
CA ASP A 56 -10.72 -6.34 -0.01
C ASP A 56 -9.73 -6.42 -1.20
N VAL A 57 -9.71 -5.41 -2.07
CA VAL A 57 -8.70 -5.28 -3.14
C VAL A 57 -7.29 -5.14 -2.55
N CYS A 58 -7.10 -4.25 -1.57
CA CYS A 58 -5.79 -4.09 -0.92
C CYS A 58 -5.35 -5.38 -0.21
N VAL A 59 -6.27 -6.06 0.49
CA VAL A 59 -6.00 -7.36 1.14
C VAL A 59 -5.55 -8.40 0.12
N LYS A 60 -6.22 -8.48 -1.04
CA LYS A 60 -5.81 -9.38 -2.13
C LYS A 60 -4.41 -9.04 -2.65
N LEU A 61 -4.10 -7.77 -2.87
CA LEU A 61 -2.79 -7.32 -3.34
C LEU A 61 -1.67 -7.53 -2.31
N ALA A 62 -2.00 -7.56 -1.02
CA ALA A 62 -1.04 -7.84 0.03
C ALA A 62 -0.52 -9.29 0.02
N GLU A 63 -1.12 -10.19 -0.76
CA GLU A 63 -0.65 -11.57 -0.95
C GLU A 63 0.19 -11.74 -2.25
N HIS A 64 0.50 -10.66 -2.96
CA HIS A 64 1.26 -10.70 -4.20
C HIS A 64 2.74 -11.07 -3.94
N GLU A 65 3.40 -11.72 -4.90
CA GLU A 65 4.82 -12.13 -4.78
C GLU A 65 5.79 -10.95 -4.75
N ASP A 66 5.46 -9.88 -5.47
CA ASP A 66 6.22 -8.63 -5.52
C ASP A 66 6.10 -7.80 -4.22
N SER A 67 7.24 -7.47 -3.62
CA SER A 67 7.33 -6.71 -2.36
C SER A 67 6.82 -5.28 -2.48
N ALA A 68 6.99 -4.62 -3.63
CA ALA A 68 6.50 -3.27 -3.86
C ALA A 68 4.97 -3.24 -3.96
N VAL A 69 4.36 -4.23 -4.62
CA VAL A 69 2.90 -4.39 -4.66
C VAL A 69 2.33 -4.57 -3.25
N ARG A 70 2.93 -5.44 -2.43
CA ARG A 70 2.49 -5.63 -1.04
C ARG A 70 2.63 -4.37 -0.19
N ALA A 71 3.74 -3.64 -0.32
CA ALA A 71 3.94 -2.38 0.40
C ALA A 71 2.92 -1.31 -0.03
N ASN A 72 2.61 -1.24 -1.33
CA ASN A 72 1.57 -0.34 -1.84
C ASN A 72 0.18 -0.78 -1.42
N ALA A 73 -0.08 -2.07 -1.20
CA ALA A 73 -1.33 -2.53 -0.61
C ALA A 73 -1.54 -1.95 0.80
N VAL A 74 -0.50 -1.94 1.63
CA VAL A 74 -0.54 -1.30 2.97
C VAL A 74 -0.76 0.21 2.87
N LEU A 75 -0.11 0.88 1.92
CA LEU A 75 -0.34 2.31 1.64
C LEU A 75 -1.79 2.58 1.17
N GLY A 76 -2.36 1.69 0.35
CA GLY A 76 -3.77 1.73 -0.03
C GLY A 76 -4.72 1.67 1.17
N LEU A 77 -4.43 0.82 2.16
CA LEU A 77 -5.18 0.76 3.42
C LEU A 77 -5.11 2.08 4.20
N ALA A 78 -3.94 2.73 4.23
CA ALA A 78 -3.79 4.05 4.83
C ALA A 78 -4.62 5.11 4.12
N TYR A 79 -4.73 5.05 2.78
CA TYR A 79 -5.59 5.95 2.03
C TYR A 79 -7.06 5.73 2.36
N ILE A 80 -7.52 4.49 2.53
CA ILE A 80 -8.89 4.20 2.99
C ILE A 80 -9.10 4.77 4.40
N ALA A 81 -8.17 4.54 5.34
CA ALA A 81 -8.25 5.11 6.68
C ALA A 81 -8.38 6.65 6.64
N ARG A 82 -7.51 7.33 5.89
CA ARG A 82 -7.51 8.78 5.74
C ARG A 82 -8.78 9.34 5.11
N THR A 83 -9.24 8.73 4.02
CA THR A 83 -10.32 9.33 3.20
C THR A 83 -11.71 8.83 3.59
N LYS A 84 -11.84 7.64 4.19
CA LYS A 84 -13.13 7.03 4.55
C LYS A 84 -13.28 6.87 6.06
N GLY A 85 -12.20 6.86 6.85
CA GLY A 85 -12.26 6.64 8.31
C GLY A 85 -12.77 5.25 8.68
N LYS A 86 -12.55 4.26 7.81
CA LYS A 86 -13.07 2.89 7.96
C LYS A 86 -12.01 1.86 7.58
N LEU A 87 -11.79 0.88 8.44
CA LEU A 87 -11.03 -0.34 8.17
C LEU A 87 -11.51 -1.43 9.14
N GLU A 88 -11.54 -2.69 8.70
CA GLU A 88 -11.79 -3.85 9.54
C GLU A 88 -10.48 -4.29 10.21
N LYS A 89 -10.24 -3.76 11.42
CA LYS A 89 -8.98 -3.96 12.17
C LYS A 89 -8.49 -5.39 12.23
N HIS A 90 -9.40 -6.34 12.47
CA HIS A 90 -9.07 -7.75 12.64
C HIS A 90 -8.57 -8.41 11.33
N ILE A 91 -8.93 -7.86 10.17
CA ILE A 91 -8.45 -8.29 8.86
C ILE A 91 -7.12 -7.63 8.52
N VAL A 92 -7.03 -6.31 8.67
CA VAL A 92 -5.87 -5.54 8.17
C VAL A 92 -4.66 -5.59 9.10
N LYS A 93 -4.86 -5.69 10.42
CA LYS A 93 -3.77 -5.71 11.40
C LYS A 93 -2.74 -6.82 11.15
N PRO A 94 -3.11 -8.11 10.96
CA PRO A 94 -2.12 -9.16 10.74
C PRO A 94 -1.28 -8.91 9.47
N ILE A 95 -1.92 -8.43 8.39
CA ILE A 95 -1.24 -8.09 7.13
C ILE A 95 -0.21 -6.98 7.35
N ILE A 96 -0.63 -5.87 7.97
CA ILE A 96 0.25 -4.71 8.21
C ILE A 96 1.46 -5.10 9.06
N LEU A 97 1.24 -5.90 10.12
CA LEU A 97 2.34 -6.32 11.01
C LEU A 97 3.26 -7.36 10.35
N ARG A 98 2.74 -8.24 9.48
CA ARG A 98 3.55 -9.13 8.65
C ARG A 98 4.45 -8.32 7.73
N GLU A 99 3.89 -7.39 6.96
CA GLU A 99 4.68 -6.58 6.02
C GLU A 99 5.72 -5.71 6.74
N LEU A 100 5.39 -5.14 7.91
CA LEU A 100 6.37 -4.40 8.72
C LEU A 100 7.61 -5.25 9.06
N SER A 101 7.39 -6.53 9.34
CA SER A 101 8.45 -7.48 9.67
C SER A 101 9.22 -7.93 8.43
N GLU A 102 8.51 -8.40 7.40
CA GLU A 102 9.06 -9.17 6.28
C GLU A 102 9.49 -8.31 5.08
N ASN A 103 8.86 -7.16 4.85
CA ASN A 103 9.11 -6.34 3.68
C ASN A 103 10.23 -5.33 3.96
N VAL A 104 11.47 -5.81 3.93
CA VAL A 104 12.67 -5.03 4.29
C VAL A 104 12.90 -3.86 3.33
N GLU A 105 12.71 -4.09 2.02
CA GLU A 105 13.01 -3.13 0.95
C GLU A 105 12.11 -1.88 1.02
N PHE A 106 10.82 -2.06 1.29
CA PHE A 106 9.84 -0.97 1.34
C PHE A 106 9.33 -0.69 2.75
N ARG A 107 10.10 -1.06 3.78
CA ARG A 107 9.70 -0.91 5.19
C ARG A 107 9.32 0.53 5.55
N TRP A 108 10.04 1.51 5.01
CA TRP A 108 9.76 2.93 5.22
C TRP A 108 8.33 3.31 4.82
N ARG A 109 7.84 2.81 3.68
CA ARG A 109 6.47 3.06 3.19
C ARG A 109 5.43 2.45 4.11
N ILE A 110 5.73 1.28 4.66
CA ILE A 110 4.85 0.57 5.59
C ILE A 110 4.78 1.33 6.92
N ILE A 111 5.90 1.90 7.39
CA ILE A 111 5.94 2.75 8.58
C ILE A 111 5.05 3.99 8.38
N ASP A 112 5.23 4.72 7.28
CA ASP A 112 4.42 5.91 6.96
C ASP A 112 2.92 5.56 6.93
N ALA A 113 2.57 4.44 6.29
CA ALA A 113 1.19 3.95 6.23
C ALA A 113 0.64 3.56 7.62
N ILE A 114 1.45 2.98 8.50
CA ILE A 114 1.06 2.66 9.88
C ILE A 114 0.78 3.93 10.67
N GLU A 115 1.60 4.97 10.51
CA GLU A 115 1.40 6.26 11.17
C GLU A 115 0.09 6.90 10.75
N ASP A 116 -0.18 6.98 9.45
CA ASP A 116 -1.46 7.44 8.90
C ASP A 116 -2.64 6.64 9.48
N ILE A 117 -2.57 5.30 9.45
CA ILE A 117 -3.64 4.46 9.98
C ILE A 117 -3.84 4.71 11.48
N ASN A 118 -2.77 4.85 12.25
CA ASN A 118 -2.85 5.13 13.69
C ASN A 118 -3.52 6.47 13.96
N VAL A 119 -3.20 7.52 13.18
CA VAL A 119 -3.82 8.85 13.27
C VAL A 119 -5.31 8.78 12.94
N PHE A 120 -5.68 8.25 11.78
CA PHE A 120 -7.07 8.32 11.30
C PHE A 120 -8.00 7.30 11.95
N MET A 121 -7.47 6.15 12.37
CA MET A 121 -8.27 5.10 13.03
C MET A 121 -8.18 5.15 14.55
N LYS A 122 -7.33 6.01 15.13
CA LYS A 122 -7.00 6.06 16.57
C LYS A 122 -6.52 4.69 17.09
N TRP A 123 -5.64 4.05 16.31
CA TRP A 123 -5.05 2.76 16.65
C TRP A 123 -3.63 2.94 17.19
N ASN A 124 -3.04 1.82 17.62
CA ASN A 124 -1.66 1.75 18.13
C ASN A 124 -0.95 0.53 17.48
N LEU A 125 -1.01 0.44 16.15
CA LEU A 125 -0.31 -0.57 15.37
C LEU A 125 1.20 -0.31 15.45
N GLY A 126 2.00 -1.39 15.47
CA GLY A 126 3.46 -1.29 15.37
C GLY A 126 4.19 -0.59 16.53
N LYS A 127 3.50 -0.14 17.59
CA LYS A 127 4.06 0.74 18.64
C LYS A 127 5.41 0.29 19.19
N ASN A 128 5.64 -1.00 19.40
CA ASN A 128 6.92 -1.50 19.91
C ASN A 128 8.01 -1.52 18.84
N ALA A 129 7.66 -1.85 17.59
CA ALA A 129 8.60 -1.87 16.48
C ALA A 129 9.04 -0.44 16.08
N LEU A 130 8.12 0.52 16.11
CA LEU A 130 8.39 1.92 15.72
C LEU A 130 9.29 2.66 16.72
N LYS A 131 9.22 2.33 18.02
CA LYS A 131 10.09 2.93 19.06
C LYS A 131 11.60 2.67 18.88
N HIS A 132 11.97 1.69 18.07
CA HIS A 132 13.37 1.34 17.84
C HIS A 132 13.95 2.00 16.57
N LEU A 133 13.17 2.87 15.91
CA LEU A 133 13.54 3.57 14.69
C LEU A 133 13.78 5.08 14.91
N GLU A 134 13.49 5.59 16.11
CA GLU A 134 13.84 6.94 16.60
C GLU A 134 15.22 6.92 17.28
#